data_AF-A0A7C2AAN4-F1
#
_entry.id   AF-A0A7C2AAN4-F1
#
_cell.length_a   1.000
_cell.length_b   1.000
_cell.length_c   1.000
_cell.angle_alpha   90.00
_cell.angle_beta   90.00
_cell.angle_gamma   90.00
#
_symmetry.space_group_name_H-M   'P 1'
#
loop_
_entity.id
_entity.type
_entity.pdbx_description
1 polymer ?
#
loop_
_entity_poly.entity_id
_entity_poly.type
_entity_poly.pdbx_seq_one_letter_code
_entity_poly.pdbx_strand_id
1 'polypeptide(L)'
;MKKYLGFLVLLIAASQTNAAIIQGDFRTESDLPGQGSGALVYEALNVNVGSGDELTNSDFIENPSSWNGGVVNMDLDSTTNILTLKSQDDWDFYTFDAWISNIVFNAGEVITGISLLSGNLTSLNLLANLSFADNSIHINYTGDSAFNFTGTDAQFQILTSNVSAVPIPAAALLFAPALLGFMGFRRKAKNIIA
;
A
#
# COMPACT_ATOMS: atom_id res chain seq x y z
N MET A 1 -53.85 -34.81 -4.76
CA MET A 1 -53.03 -33.83 -5.50
C MET A 1 -52.60 -32.74 -4.54
N LYS A 2 -51.34 -32.75 -4.07
CA LYS A 2 -50.75 -31.62 -3.35
C LYS A 2 -49.36 -31.40 -3.97
N LYS A 3 -49.25 -30.33 -4.77
CA LYS A 3 -48.00 -29.91 -5.42
C LYS A 3 -47.30 -28.96 -4.44
N TYR A 4 -46.17 -29.37 -3.88
CA TYR A 4 -45.27 -28.47 -3.18
C TYR A 4 -44.22 -28.01 -4.18
N LEU A 5 -44.37 -26.78 -4.66
CA LEU A 5 -43.38 -26.09 -5.48
C LEU A 5 -42.48 -25.33 -4.51
N GLY A 6 -41.33 -25.92 -4.16
CA GLY A 6 -40.30 -25.27 -3.36
C GLY A 6 -39.47 -24.34 -4.24
N PHE A 7 -39.53 -23.03 -3.97
CA PHE A 7 -38.62 -22.05 -4.54
C PHE A 7 -37.25 -22.20 -3.88
N LEU A 8 -36.24 -22.57 -4.67
CA LEU A 8 -34.84 -22.53 -4.26
C LEU A 8 -34.32 -21.11 -4.51
N VAL A 9 -34.12 -20.33 -3.45
CA VAL A 9 -33.43 -19.04 -3.52
C VAL A 9 -31.93 -19.32 -3.52
N LEU A 10 -31.27 -19.05 -4.65
CA LEU A 10 -29.83 -19.13 -4.79
C LEU A 10 -29.22 -17.82 -4.25
N LEU A 11 -28.67 -17.88 -3.04
CA LEU A 11 -27.95 -16.76 -2.43
C LEU A 11 -26.53 -16.72 -3.04
N ILE A 12 -26.32 -15.83 -4.02
CA ILE A 12 -24.98 -15.57 -4.56
C ILE A 12 -24.28 -14.63 -3.58
N ALA A 13 -23.47 -15.19 -2.68
CA ALA A 13 -22.53 -14.41 -1.88
C ALA A 13 -21.40 -13.93 -2.81
N ALA A 14 -21.38 -12.64 -3.13
CA ALA A 14 -20.22 -12.04 -3.77
C ALA A 14 -19.09 -11.98 -2.74
N SER A 15 -18.10 -12.85 -2.85
CA SER A 15 -16.83 -12.70 -2.12
C SER A 15 -16.09 -11.51 -2.71
N GLN A 16 -15.95 -10.42 -1.96
CA GLN A 16 -14.99 -9.38 -2.31
C GLN A 16 -13.60 -9.96 -2.04
N THR A 17 -12.88 -10.30 -3.10
CA THR A 17 -11.45 -10.60 -3.03
C THR A 17 -10.71 -9.27 -3.11
N ASN A 18 -9.99 -8.89 -2.05
CA ASN A 18 -9.05 -7.79 -2.12
C ASN A 18 -7.99 -8.12 -3.19
N ALA A 19 -7.55 -7.15 -3.99
CA ALA A 19 -6.39 -7.35 -4.87
C ALA A 19 -5.15 -7.54 -4.02
N ALA A 20 -4.29 -8.44 -4.48
CA ALA A 20 -3.01 -8.70 -3.85
C ALA A 20 -2.05 -7.56 -4.21
N ILE A 21 -1.34 -7.06 -3.21
CA ILE A 21 -0.10 -6.31 -3.44
C ILE A 21 0.95 -7.32 -3.90
N ILE A 22 1.54 -7.10 -5.07
CA ILE A 22 2.47 -8.06 -5.71
C ILE A 22 3.89 -7.54 -5.83
N GLN A 23 4.10 -6.23 -5.71
CA GLN A 23 5.42 -5.62 -5.75
C GLN A 23 5.42 -4.27 -5.05
N GLY A 24 6.58 -3.86 -4.54
CA GLY A 24 6.81 -2.50 -4.03
C GLY A 24 8.29 -2.24 -3.73
N ASP A 25 8.58 -1.01 -3.35
CA ASP A 25 9.86 -0.59 -2.80
C ASP A 25 9.73 -0.52 -1.28
N PHE A 26 10.55 -1.27 -0.56
CA PHE A 26 10.53 -1.39 0.89
C PHE A 26 11.69 -0.62 1.47
N ARG A 27 11.45 0.13 2.55
CA ARG A 27 12.48 0.93 3.21
C ARG A 27 12.23 1.05 4.69
N THR A 28 13.29 0.97 5.49
CA THR A 28 13.27 1.34 6.90
C THR A 28 14.35 2.35 7.23
N GLU A 29 14.04 3.24 8.17
CA GLU A 29 14.97 4.21 8.73
C GLU A 29 14.88 4.22 10.25
N SER A 30 16.02 4.05 10.92
CA SER A 30 16.14 4.14 12.37
C SER A 30 17.12 5.27 12.71
N ASP A 31 16.71 6.24 13.54
CA ASP A 31 17.58 7.37 13.90
C ASP A 31 17.56 7.69 15.40
N LEU A 32 18.67 8.25 15.87
CA LEU A 32 18.88 8.79 17.22
C LEU A 32 19.28 10.28 17.10
N PRO A 33 18.36 11.18 16.69
CA PRO A 33 18.68 12.59 16.59
C PRO A 33 19.20 13.13 17.92
N GLY A 34 20.34 13.81 17.88
CA GLY A 34 21.01 14.35 19.07
C GLY A 34 22.14 13.47 19.63
N GLN A 35 22.26 12.21 19.21
CA GLN A 35 23.45 11.37 19.49
C GLN A 35 24.39 11.27 18.28
N GLY A 36 23.90 11.62 17.09
CA GLY A 36 24.61 11.52 15.83
C GLY A 36 23.88 12.27 14.71
N SER A 37 24.26 12.00 13.47
CA SER A 37 23.69 12.61 12.28
C SER A 37 23.33 11.54 11.25
N GLY A 38 22.06 11.53 10.85
CA GLY A 38 21.54 10.68 9.78
C GLY A 38 21.12 9.28 10.25
N ALA A 39 20.08 8.76 9.59
CA ALA A 39 19.47 7.47 9.91
C ALA A 39 20.32 6.28 9.44
N LEU A 40 20.17 5.15 10.14
CA LEU A 40 20.46 3.83 9.61
C LEU A 40 19.37 3.45 8.61
N VAL A 41 19.75 3.08 7.40
CA VAL A 41 18.83 2.84 6.28
C VAL A 41 18.99 1.44 5.71
N TYR A 42 17.86 0.77 5.52
CA TYR A 42 17.73 -0.43 4.68
C TYR A 42 16.72 -0.15 3.57
N GLU A 43 16.99 -0.62 2.35
CA GLU A 43 16.10 -0.43 1.20
C GLU A 43 16.21 -1.57 0.19
N ALA A 44 15.05 -2.06 -0.24
CA ALA A 44 14.92 -3.03 -1.30
C ALA A 44 13.93 -2.51 -2.36
N LEU A 45 14.39 -2.37 -3.60
CA LEU A 45 13.63 -1.75 -4.70
C LEU A 45 13.03 -2.81 -5.64
N ASN A 46 11.82 -2.57 -6.11
CA ASN A 46 11.05 -3.39 -7.05
C ASN A 46 10.93 -4.86 -6.59
N VAL A 47 10.74 -5.06 -5.29
CA VAL A 47 10.66 -6.39 -4.68
C VAL A 47 9.32 -7.01 -5.01
N ASN A 48 9.33 -8.20 -5.60
CA ASN A 48 8.13 -9.00 -5.76
C ASN A 48 7.74 -9.60 -4.41
N VAL A 49 6.50 -9.36 -4.01
CA VAL A 49 5.95 -9.90 -2.76
C VAL A 49 5.82 -11.41 -2.88
N GLY A 50 6.33 -12.15 -1.89
CA GLY A 50 6.56 -13.57 -2.03
C GLY A 50 6.59 -14.34 -0.72
N SER A 51 7.44 -15.37 -0.68
CA SER A 51 7.67 -16.14 0.54
C SER A 51 8.88 -15.57 1.27
N GLY A 52 8.72 -15.26 2.54
CA GLY A 52 9.76 -14.69 3.38
C GLY A 52 9.80 -13.16 3.29
N ASP A 53 10.73 -12.57 4.02
CA ASP A 53 10.79 -11.12 4.20
C ASP A 53 11.22 -10.40 2.90
N GLU A 54 10.47 -9.37 2.49
CA GLU A 54 10.80 -8.49 1.36
C GLU A 54 11.94 -7.50 1.65
N LEU A 55 12.19 -7.21 2.93
CA LEU A 55 13.33 -6.39 3.36
C LEU A 55 13.98 -7.01 4.59
N THR A 56 15.31 -7.13 4.57
CA THR A 56 16.12 -7.71 5.63
C THR A 56 17.40 -6.93 5.87
N ASN A 57 18.25 -7.39 6.79
CA ASN A 57 19.56 -6.81 7.03
C ASN A 57 20.53 -6.89 5.84
N SER A 58 20.27 -7.72 4.82
CA SER A 58 21.10 -7.76 3.61
C SER A 58 20.91 -6.53 2.72
N ASP A 59 19.80 -5.81 2.91
CA ASP A 59 19.38 -4.66 2.09
C ASP A 59 19.93 -3.34 2.63
N PHE A 60 21.11 -3.40 3.25
CA PHE A 60 21.78 -2.27 3.87
C PHE A 60 22.17 -1.20 2.85
N ILE A 61 21.84 0.06 3.14
CA ILE A 61 22.21 1.21 2.30
C ILE A 61 23.24 2.10 3.00
N GLU A 62 22.93 2.61 4.18
CA GLU A 62 23.81 3.55 4.88
C GLU A 62 23.65 3.52 6.40
N ASN A 63 24.73 3.89 7.09
CA ASN A 63 24.77 4.07 8.54
C ASN A 63 25.82 5.15 8.89
N PRO A 64 25.51 6.43 8.62
CA PRO A 64 26.47 7.52 8.72
C PRO A 64 27.04 7.70 10.13
N SER A 65 26.28 7.34 11.16
CA SER A 65 26.67 7.47 12.57
C SER A 65 27.14 6.16 13.21
N SER A 66 27.29 5.08 12.42
CA SER A 66 27.73 3.76 12.92
C SER A 66 26.88 3.22 14.08
N TRP A 67 25.56 3.42 13.98
CA TRP A 67 24.56 2.83 14.87
C TRP A 67 24.71 1.31 14.96
N ASN A 68 24.47 0.75 16.14
CA ASN A 68 24.34 -0.69 16.32
C ASN A 68 22.85 -1.07 16.31
N GLY A 69 22.52 -2.23 15.76
CA GLY A 69 21.13 -2.70 15.70
C GLY A 69 20.28 -1.94 14.69
N GLY A 70 19.01 -1.74 15.04
CA GLY A 70 18.04 -1.01 14.22
C GLY A 70 17.54 -1.78 13.01
N VAL A 71 17.70 -3.11 13.04
CA VAL A 71 17.25 -4.00 11.97
C VAL A 71 15.80 -4.39 12.24
N VAL A 72 14.92 -3.97 11.34
CA VAL A 72 13.53 -4.40 11.30
C VAL A 72 13.24 -4.98 9.94
N ASN A 73 12.99 -6.29 9.89
CA ASN A 73 12.61 -6.94 8.63
C ASN A 73 11.15 -6.61 8.30
N MET A 74 10.83 -6.54 7.00
CA MET A 74 9.47 -6.34 6.51
C MET A 74 9.02 -7.57 5.73
N ASP A 75 7.84 -8.09 6.06
CA ASP A 75 7.21 -9.24 5.41
C ASP A 75 5.75 -8.90 5.08
N LEU A 76 5.41 -8.87 3.81
CA LEU A 76 4.07 -8.58 3.30
C LEU A 76 3.44 -9.84 2.75
N ASP A 77 2.35 -10.28 3.38
CA ASP A 77 1.57 -11.40 2.83
C ASP A 77 0.63 -10.89 1.72
N SER A 78 0.95 -11.20 0.46
CA SER A 78 0.13 -10.86 -0.71
C SER A 78 -1.29 -11.43 -0.70
N THR A 79 -1.58 -12.45 0.11
CA THR A 79 -2.91 -13.06 0.22
C THR A 79 -3.80 -12.26 1.17
N THR A 80 -3.23 -11.76 2.26
CA THR A 80 -3.96 -11.07 3.33
C THR A 80 -3.76 -9.56 3.33
N ASN A 81 -2.77 -9.05 2.57
CA ASN A 81 -2.27 -7.69 2.62
C ASN A 81 -1.88 -7.26 4.06
N ILE A 82 -1.36 -8.20 4.85
CA ILE A 82 -0.83 -7.92 6.18
C ILE A 82 0.68 -7.70 6.05
N LEU A 83 1.13 -6.51 6.46
CA LEU A 83 2.54 -6.20 6.64
C LEU A 83 2.94 -6.56 8.08
N THR A 84 3.98 -7.37 8.23
CA THR A 84 4.64 -7.67 9.49
C THR A 84 5.99 -6.95 9.55
N LEU A 85 6.17 -6.11 10.57
CA LEU A 85 7.46 -5.55 10.94
C LEU A 85 8.06 -6.41 12.05
N LYS A 86 9.23 -6.99 11.80
CA LYS A 86 9.88 -7.95 12.70
C LYS A 86 11.16 -7.35 13.26
N SER A 87 11.14 -6.87 14.50
CA SER A 87 12.38 -6.39 15.12
C SER A 87 13.35 -7.55 15.30
N GLN A 88 14.59 -7.37 14.84
CA GLN A 88 15.65 -8.36 15.00
C GLN A 88 16.52 -8.11 16.24
N ASP A 89 16.28 -7.01 16.95
CA ASP A 89 17.07 -6.59 18.10
C ASP A 89 16.28 -5.72 19.10
N ASP A 90 16.96 -5.33 20.18
CA ASP A 90 16.43 -4.55 21.30
C ASP A 90 17.14 -3.18 21.45
N TRP A 91 17.71 -2.65 20.37
CA TRP A 91 18.47 -1.39 20.41
C TRP A 91 17.58 -0.17 20.44
N ASP A 92 18.15 0.95 20.89
CA ASP A 92 17.45 2.20 21.16
C ASP A 92 17.48 3.17 19.99
N PHE A 93 16.32 3.76 19.69
CA PHE A 93 16.12 4.79 18.66
C PHE A 93 15.12 5.85 19.13
N TYR A 94 15.18 7.06 18.56
CA TYR A 94 14.19 8.13 18.80
C TYR A 94 13.09 8.11 17.75
N THR A 95 13.46 7.77 16.53
CA THR A 95 12.54 7.65 15.41
C THR A 95 12.78 6.34 14.68
N PHE A 96 11.67 5.72 14.27
CA PHE A 96 11.68 4.61 13.34
C PHE A 96 10.61 4.83 12.29
N ASP A 97 10.97 4.67 11.03
CA ASP A 97 10.09 4.82 9.90
C ASP A 97 10.16 3.56 9.02
N ALA A 98 9.01 3.10 8.55
CA ALA A 98 8.89 2.02 7.60
C ALA A 98 7.97 2.44 6.45
N TRP A 99 8.46 2.32 5.21
CA TRP A 99 7.73 2.64 3.99
C TRP A 99 7.58 1.41 3.11
N ILE A 100 6.42 1.34 2.46
CA ILE A 100 6.30 0.65 1.18
C ILE A 100 5.83 1.69 0.17
N SER A 101 6.60 1.88 -0.90
CA SER A 101 6.29 2.84 -1.96
C SER A 101 6.25 2.15 -3.31
N ASN A 102 5.77 2.86 -4.34
CA ASN A 102 5.65 2.33 -5.71
C ASN A 102 4.92 0.98 -5.76
N ILE A 103 3.90 0.82 -4.92
CA ILE A 103 3.15 -0.44 -4.81
C ILE A 103 2.46 -0.76 -6.13
N VAL A 104 2.59 -2.02 -6.54
CA VAL A 104 1.89 -2.60 -7.69
C VAL A 104 0.88 -3.62 -7.19
N PHE A 105 -0.36 -3.47 -7.64
CA PHE A 105 -1.46 -4.39 -7.36
C PHE A 105 -1.66 -5.37 -8.52
N ASN A 106 -2.18 -6.57 -8.23
CA ASN A 106 -2.53 -7.53 -9.28
C ASN A 106 -3.78 -7.14 -10.10
N ALA A 107 -4.54 -6.15 -9.64
CA ALA A 107 -5.70 -5.55 -10.30
C ALA A 107 -5.79 -4.07 -9.89
N GLY A 108 -6.48 -3.22 -10.66
CA GLY A 108 -6.52 -1.75 -10.54
C GLY A 108 -7.13 -1.17 -9.26
N GLU A 109 -6.63 -1.61 -8.11
CA GLU A 109 -6.95 -1.14 -6.78
C GLU A 109 -6.01 -0.02 -6.34
N VAL A 110 -6.41 0.61 -5.25
CA VAL A 110 -5.64 1.60 -4.50
C VAL A 110 -5.75 1.27 -3.01
N ILE A 111 -4.80 1.78 -2.22
CA ILE A 111 -4.92 1.74 -0.76
C ILE A 111 -6.00 2.72 -0.30
N THR A 112 -6.85 2.26 0.60
CA THR A 112 -7.94 3.01 1.23
C THR A 112 -7.79 3.13 2.74
N GLY A 113 -6.83 2.41 3.33
CA GLY A 113 -6.54 2.50 4.74
C GLY A 113 -5.38 1.61 5.18
N ILE A 114 -4.89 1.88 6.39
CA ILE A 114 -3.96 1.04 7.13
C ILE A 114 -4.34 1.08 8.62
N SER A 115 -4.21 -0.05 9.30
CA SER A 115 -4.47 -0.14 10.74
C SER A 115 -3.54 -1.13 11.41
N LEU A 116 -3.08 -0.81 12.63
CA LEU A 116 -2.42 -1.78 13.50
C LEU A 116 -3.40 -2.91 13.84
N LEU A 117 -3.02 -4.15 13.50
CA LEU A 117 -3.80 -5.35 13.79
C LEU A 117 -3.42 -5.93 15.15
N SER A 118 -2.12 -6.09 15.40
CA SER A 118 -1.60 -6.65 16.65
C SER A 118 -0.11 -6.36 16.85
N GLY A 119 0.38 -6.61 18.07
CA GLY A 119 1.80 -6.48 18.42
C GLY A 119 2.21 -5.07 18.79
N ASN A 120 3.50 -4.93 19.10
CA ASN A 120 4.15 -3.65 19.34
C ASN A 120 5.63 -3.80 18.97
N LEU A 121 6.18 -2.79 18.31
CA LEU A 121 7.59 -2.77 17.92
C LEU A 121 8.49 -2.11 18.99
N THR A 122 7.92 -1.36 19.93
CA THR A 122 8.64 -0.46 20.85
C THR A 122 8.38 -0.78 22.33
N SER A 123 9.41 -0.66 23.17
CA SER A 123 9.34 -0.97 24.60
C SER A 123 8.47 0.00 25.42
N LEU A 124 8.28 1.22 24.91
CA LEU A 124 7.46 2.27 25.54
C LEU A 124 5.99 2.20 25.14
N ASN A 125 5.58 1.19 24.36
CA ASN A 125 4.25 1.07 23.78
C ASN A 125 3.82 2.34 23.02
N LEU A 126 4.74 2.91 22.24
CA LEU A 126 4.43 4.06 21.41
C LEU A 126 3.35 3.68 20.39
N LEU A 127 2.45 4.62 20.12
CA LEU A 127 1.45 4.47 19.06
C LEU A 127 2.11 4.76 17.72
N ALA A 128 1.96 3.83 16.77
CA ALA A 128 2.39 4.04 15.40
C ALA A 128 1.54 5.14 14.75
N ASN A 129 2.18 6.16 14.19
CA ASN A 129 1.54 7.10 13.28
C ASN A 129 1.48 6.47 11.88
N LEU A 130 0.28 6.41 11.30
CA LEU A 130 0.02 5.70 10.05
C LEU A 130 -0.45 6.67 8.99
N SER A 131 0.15 6.61 7.80
CA SER A 131 -0.33 7.36 6.64
C SER A 131 -0.23 6.53 5.37
N PHE A 132 -1.00 6.91 4.36
CA PHE A 132 -1.05 6.21 3.08
C PHE A 132 -1.45 7.15 1.95
N ALA A 133 -1.09 6.74 0.73
CA ALA A 133 -1.59 7.24 -0.54
C ALA A 133 -2.01 6.05 -1.41
N ASP A 134 -2.50 6.28 -2.62
CA ASP A 134 -3.03 5.24 -3.50
C ASP A 134 -2.09 4.03 -3.68
N ASN A 135 -0.77 4.26 -3.70
CA ASN A 135 0.26 3.25 -3.93
C ASN A 135 1.44 3.31 -2.95
N SER A 136 1.22 3.86 -1.75
CA SER A 136 2.27 3.89 -0.72
C SER A 136 1.70 3.90 0.68
N ILE A 137 2.43 3.31 1.63
CA ILE A 137 2.15 3.39 3.07
C ILE A 137 3.39 3.89 3.82
N HIS A 138 3.14 4.47 4.99
CA HIS A 138 4.18 4.88 5.92
C HIS A 138 3.74 4.64 7.36
N ILE A 139 4.61 4.00 8.12
CA ILE A 139 4.46 3.72 9.55
C ILE A 139 5.61 4.42 10.26
N ASN A 140 5.29 5.31 11.20
CA ASN A 140 6.29 6.05 11.99
C ASN A 140 6.08 5.81 13.49
N TYR A 141 7.18 5.58 14.20
CA TYR A 141 7.25 5.70 15.64
C TYR A 141 8.19 6.84 16.02
N THR A 142 7.72 7.77 16.85
CA THR A 142 8.53 8.87 17.37
C THR A 142 8.35 8.92 18.89
N GLY A 143 9.46 8.93 19.62
CA GLY A 143 9.48 9.09 21.08
C GLY A 143 9.93 10.48 21.52
N ASP A 144 9.40 10.97 22.65
CA ASP A 144 9.95 12.13 23.35
C ASP A 144 11.33 11.83 23.98
N SER A 145 11.63 10.55 24.15
CA SER A 145 12.91 9.97 24.53
C SER A 145 13.22 8.78 23.63
N ALA A 146 14.47 8.31 23.65
CA ALA A 146 14.81 7.04 23.02
C ALA A 146 13.91 5.92 23.55
N PHE A 147 13.41 5.09 22.64
CA PHE A 147 12.70 3.85 22.91
C PHE A 147 13.54 2.69 22.39
N ASN A 148 13.41 1.53 23.01
CA ASN A 148 14.04 0.32 22.48
C ASN A 148 13.06 -0.37 21.55
N PHE A 149 13.57 -1.03 20.52
CA PHE A 149 12.80 -2.11 19.93
C PHE A 149 12.58 -3.25 20.93
N THR A 150 11.59 -4.10 20.64
CA THR A 150 11.16 -5.17 21.56
C THR A 150 11.69 -6.56 21.22
N GLY A 151 12.38 -6.71 20.08
CA GLY A 151 12.71 -8.03 19.52
C GLY A 151 11.47 -8.85 19.14
N THR A 152 10.30 -8.21 19.01
CA THR A 152 9.03 -8.83 18.62
C THR A 152 8.45 -8.19 17.36
N ASP A 153 7.29 -8.70 16.95
CA ASP A 153 6.63 -8.30 15.71
C ASP A 153 5.46 -7.32 15.97
N ALA A 154 5.19 -6.46 14.98
CA ALA A 154 3.97 -5.69 14.85
C ALA A 154 3.34 -5.93 13.48
N GLN A 155 2.03 -6.17 13.45
CA GLN A 155 1.28 -6.50 12.23
C GLN A 155 0.30 -5.39 11.86
N PHE A 156 0.26 -5.02 10.59
CA PHE A 156 -0.57 -3.96 10.04
C PHE A 156 -1.41 -4.48 8.89
N GLN A 157 -2.72 -4.28 8.96
CA GLN A 157 -3.62 -4.56 7.86
C GLN A 157 -3.60 -3.40 6.88
N ILE A 158 -3.29 -3.67 5.61
CA ILE A 158 -3.46 -2.73 4.51
C ILE A 158 -4.83 -3.01 3.88
N LEU A 159 -5.64 -1.96 3.75
CA LEU A 159 -6.98 -2.03 3.17
C LEU A 159 -6.92 -1.49 1.75
N THR A 160 -7.38 -2.28 0.79
CA THR A 160 -7.40 -1.91 -0.63
C THR A 160 -8.83 -1.89 -1.15
N SER A 161 -9.08 -1.14 -2.21
CA SER A 161 -10.35 -1.14 -2.90
C SER A 161 -10.17 -0.87 -4.38
N ASN A 162 -11.04 -1.47 -5.20
CA ASN A 162 -11.10 -1.16 -6.62
C ASN A 162 -11.52 0.29 -6.83
N VAL A 163 -10.79 1.01 -7.68
CA VAL A 163 -11.25 2.31 -8.15
C VAL A 163 -12.46 2.05 -9.04
N SER A 164 -13.66 2.34 -8.53
CA SER A 164 -14.87 2.25 -9.34
C SER A 164 -14.71 3.22 -10.50
N ALA A 165 -14.57 2.69 -11.72
CA ALA A 165 -14.62 3.51 -12.92
C ALA A 165 -15.97 4.24 -12.91
N VAL A 166 -15.95 5.54 -12.66
CA VAL A 166 -17.14 6.37 -12.79
C VAL A 166 -17.61 6.19 -14.24
N PRO A 167 -18.88 5.79 -14.47
CA PRO A 167 -19.41 5.69 -15.82
C PRO A 167 -19.15 7.00 -16.54
N ILE A 168 -18.55 6.92 -17.74
CA ILE A 168 -18.24 8.09 -18.56
C ILE A 168 -19.47 9.00 -18.54
N PRO A 169 -19.34 10.29 -18.15
CA PRO A 169 -20.48 11.18 -18.03
C PRO A 169 -21.29 11.12 -19.33
N ALA A 170 -22.62 11.01 -19.23
CA ALA A 170 -23.51 11.01 -20.41
C ALA A 170 -23.22 12.21 -21.34
N ALA A 171 -22.63 13.29 -20.83
CA ALA A 171 -22.08 14.40 -21.59
C ALA A 171 -21.13 13.98 -22.72
N ALA A 172 -20.25 12.99 -22.53
CA ALA A 172 -19.40 12.47 -23.60
C ALA A 172 -20.22 11.90 -24.77
N LEU A 173 -21.37 11.28 -24.48
CA LEU A 173 -22.32 10.81 -25.48
C LEU A 173 -23.18 11.93 -26.07
N LEU A 174 -23.38 13.05 -25.37
CA LEU A 174 -24.04 14.25 -25.92
C LEU A 174 -23.21 14.94 -27.01
N PHE A 175 -21.89 14.75 -27.01
CA PHE A 175 -21.02 15.26 -28.08
C PHE A 175 -21.01 14.36 -29.33
N ALA A 176 -21.39 13.08 -29.22
CA ALA A 176 -21.42 12.16 -30.36
C ALA A 176 -22.33 12.63 -31.52
N PRO A 177 -23.60 13.06 -31.30
CA PRO A 177 -24.42 13.61 -32.38
C PRO A 177 -23.91 14.95 -32.92
N ALA A 178 -23.27 15.78 -32.09
CA ALA A 178 -22.65 17.03 -32.55
C ALA A 178 -21.45 16.77 -33.48
N LEU A 179 -20.56 15.85 -33.11
CA LEU A 179 -19.42 15.41 -33.94
C LEU A 179 -19.89 14.79 -35.27
N LEU A 180 -20.93 13.96 -35.25
CA LEU A 180 -21.55 13.42 -36.46
C LEU A 180 -22.17 14.51 -37.34
N GLY A 181 -22.80 15.53 -36.73
CA GLY A 181 -23.30 16.73 -37.42
C GLY A 181 -22.19 17.50 -38.14
N PHE A 182 -21.03 17.71 -37.50
CA PHE A 182 -19.87 18.37 -38.11
C PHE A 182 -19.24 17.57 -39.26
N MET A 183 -19.22 16.23 -39.18
CA MET A 183 -18.77 15.38 -40.29
C MET A 183 -19.70 15.46 -41.51
N GLY A 184 -21.00 15.71 -41.30
CA GLY A 184 -21.97 15.95 -42.37
C GLY A 184 -21.69 17.21 -43.19
N PHE A 185 -21.21 18.29 -42.56
CA PHE A 185 -20.87 19.54 -43.25
C PHE A 185 -19.63 19.42 -44.15
N ARG A 186 -18.71 18.48 -43.88
CA ARG A 186 -17.52 18.25 -44.70
C ARG A 186 -17.86 17.74 -46.11
N ARG A 187 -19.03 17.11 -46.30
CA ARG A 187 -19.49 16.63 -47.63
C ARG A 187 -20.00 17.75 -48.55
N LYS A 188 -20.39 18.91 -48.01
CA LYS A 188 -20.93 20.03 -48.79
C LYS A 188 -19.84 20.99 -49.31
N ALA A 189 -18.63 20.93 -48.77
CA ALA A 189 -17.54 21.86 -49.14
C ALA A 189 -16.91 21.59 -50.53
N LYS A 190 -17.16 20.43 -51.17
CA LYS A 190 -16.58 20.09 -52.48
C LYS A 190 -17.40 20.54 -53.71
N ASN A 191 -18.55 21.20 -53.53
CA ASN A 191 -19.41 21.63 -54.64
C ASN A 191 -19.48 23.16 -54.84
N ILE A 192 -18.52 23.93 -54.33
CA ILE A 192 -18.43 25.39 -54.60
C ILE A 192 -17.23 25.67 -55.51
N ILE A 193 -17.32 25.27 -56.78
CA ILE A 193 -16.73 25.98 -57.93
C ILE A 193 -17.69 25.72 -59.12
N ALA A 194 -18.39 26.77 -59.54
CA ALA A 194 -19.06 26.89 -60.83
C ALA A 194 -18.25 27.87 -61.69
#